data_AF-V9L2I6-F1
#
_entry.id   AF-V9L2I6-F1
#
_cell.length_a   1.000
_cell.length_b   1.000
_cell.length_c   1.000
_cell.angle_alpha   90.00
_cell.angle_beta   90.00
_cell.angle_gamma   90.00
#
_symmetry.space_group_name_H-M   'P 1'
#
loop_
_entity.id
_entity.type
_entity.pdbx_description
1 polymer ?
#
loop_
_entity_poly.entity_id
_entity_poly.type
_entity_poly.pdbx_seq_one_letter_code
_entity_poly.pdbx_strand_id
1 'polypeptide(L)'
;MEPYEPLPALLWRLCALCMSAFFSLAAGVQINDPDAEMWIIAYLIPAVLAFLVSVNPSITENFMWKSLSEMHLLMCSAVAVLWGWSLYHNAKNSLFHEEEGRELLGLVLIVFWILLCRQSGKHLGAFRVSVAVCVTALPFLAWLYYYINKDLRASWPSHCKGTI
;
A
#
# COMPACT_ATOMS: atom_id res chain seq x y z
N MET A 1 -16.76 -8.43 32.16
CA MET A 1 -16.66 -7.18 31.39
C MET A 1 -15.44 -7.32 30.52
N GLU A 2 -15.61 -7.52 29.21
CA GLU A 2 -14.47 -7.47 28.28
C GLU A 2 -13.82 -6.09 28.39
N PRO A 3 -12.48 -5.99 28.46
CA PRO A 3 -11.82 -4.69 28.40
C PRO A 3 -12.02 -4.16 26.97
N TYR A 4 -12.82 -3.10 26.84
CA TYR A 4 -12.96 -2.37 25.59
C TYR A 4 -11.57 -1.97 25.09
N GLU A 5 -11.23 -2.34 23.85
CA GLU A 5 -9.96 -1.95 23.25
C GLU A 5 -9.85 -0.42 23.23
N PRO A 6 -8.72 0.18 23.65
CA PRO A 6 -8.54 1.62 23.56
C PRO A 6 -8.78 2.09 22.13
N LEU A 7 -9.56 3.16 21.94
CA LEU A 7 -9.91 3.69 20.61
C LEU A 7 -8.69 3.82 19.65
N PRO A 8 -7.50 4.31 20.09
CA PRO A 8 -6.32 4.37 19.22
C PRO A 8 -5.85 2.99 18.72
N ALA A 9 -5.94 1.95 19.56
CA ALA A 9 -5.57 0.59 19.18
C ALA A 9 -6.58 0.00 18.18
N LEU A 10 -7.87 0.22 18.41
CA LEU A 10 -8.92 -0.19 17.48
C LEU A 10 -8.75 0.49 16.11
N LEU A 11 -8.58 1.81 16.08
CA LEU A 11 -8.36 2.57 14.85
C LEU A 11 -7.11 2.09 14.09
N TRP A 12 -6.03 1.82 14.81
CA TRP A 12 -4.81 1.28 14.23
C TRP A 12 -5.05 -0.07 13.53
N ARG A 13 -5.74 -1.00 14.22
CA ARG A 13 -6.08 -2.31 13.67
C ARG A 13 -7.02 -2.21 12.47
N LEU A 14 -8.02 -1.32 12.52
CA LEU A 14 -8.91 -1.05 11.39
C LEU A 14 -8.16 -0.48 10.19
N CYS A 15 -7.25 0.48 10.40
CA CYS A 15 -6.40 1.00 9.33
C CYS A 15 -5.56 -0.12 8.69
N ALA A 16 -4.96 -0.99 9.51
CA ALA A 16 -4.18 -2.12 9.02
C ALA A 16 -5.02 -3.14 8.25
N LEU A 17 -6.26 -3.40 8.67
CA LEU A 17 -7.18 -4.25 7.94
C LEU A 17 -7.57 -3.62 6.59
N CYS A 18 -7.89 -2.32 6.57
CA CYS A 18 -8.20 -1.60 5.34
C CYS A 18 -7.02 -1.59 4.37
N MET A 19 -5.81 -1.36 4.86
CA MET A 19 -4.59 -1.39 4.03
C MET A 19 -4.28 -2.80 3.52
N SER A 20 -4.53 -3.83 4.33
CA SER A 20 -4.44 -5.22 3.88
C SER A 20 -5.42 -5.51 2.73
N ALA A 21 -6.67 -5.08 2.86
CA ALA A 21 -7.67 -5.22 1.81
C ALA A 21 -7.27 -4.44 0.55
N PHE A 22 -6.81 -3.20 0.70
CA PHE A 22 -6.35 -2.39 -0.42
C PHE A 22 -5.18 -3.06 -1.16
N PHE A 23 -4.14 -3.52 -0.46
CA PHE A 23 -3.02 -4.18 -1.11
C PHE A 23 -3.44 -5.51 -1.77
N SER A 24 -4.38 -6.25 -1.19
CA SER A 24 -4.92 -7.45 -1.82
C SER A 24 -5.66 -7.13 -3.12
N LEU A 25 -6.45 -6.06 -3.12
CA LEU A 25 -7.15 -5.57 -4.31
C LEU A 25 -6.16 -5.04 -5.36
N ALA A 26 -5.13 -4.30 -4.93
CA ALA A 26 -4.05 -3.83 -5.79
C ALA A 26 -3.33 -5.01 -6.44
N ALA A 27 -3.01 -6.09 -5.71
CA ALA A 27 -2.48 -7.31 -6.29
C ALA A 27 -3.46 -7.94 -7.30
N GLY A 28 -4.76 -7.96 -7.00
CA GLY A 28 -5.77 -8.56 -7.88
C GLY A 28 -5.89 -7.87 -9.24
N VAL A 29 -5.78 -6.55 -9.30
CA VAL A 29 -5.88 -5.82 -10.58
C VAL A 29 -4.64 -6.01 -11.48
N GLN A 30 -3.50 -6.44 -10.91
CA GLN A 30 -2.24 -6.67 -11.63
C GLN A 30 -2.26 -7.92 -12.50
N ILE A 31 -3.27 -8.80 -12.39
CA ILE A 31 -3.37 -9.99 -13.25
C ILE A 31 -3.45 -9.65 -14.76
N ASN A 32 -3.81 -8.41 -15.08
CA ASN A 32 -3.93 -7.95 -16.46
C ASN A 32 -2.65 -7.29 -16.98
N ASP A 33 -1.62 -7.16 -16.15
CA ASP A 33 -0.36 -6.51 -16.52
C ASP A 33 0.59 -7.48 -17.24
N PRO A 34 1.31 -7.09 -18.32
CA PRO A 34 2.39 -7.89 -18.89
C PRO A 34 3.46 -8.38 -17.89
N ASP A 35 3.70 -7.68 -16.79
CA ASP A 35 4.64 -8.10 -15.73
C ASP A 35 3.94 -8.41 -14.38
N ALA A 36 2.71 -8.93 -14.46
CA ALA A 36 1.84 -9.29 -13.34
C ALA A 36 2.54 -10.00 -12.17
N GLU A 37 3.43 -10.95 -12.45
CA GLU A 37 4.08 -11.78 -11.42
C GLU A 37 4.79 -10.95 -10.36
N MET A 38 5.59 -9.94 -10.77
CA MET A 38 6.36 -9.14 -9.84
C MET A 38 5.47 -8.20 -9.02
N TRP A 39 4.46 -7.58 -9.64
CA TRP A 39 3.56 -6.67 -8.95
C TRP A 39 2.61 -7.37 -7.99
N ILE A 40 2.07 -8.54 -8.38
CA ILE A 40 1.25 -9.36 -7.48
C ILE A 40 2.03 -9.67 -6.20
N ILE A 41 3.28 -10.12 -6.31
CA ILE A 41 4.13 -10.41 -5.15
C ILE A 41 4.42 -9.13 -4.35
N ALA A 42 4.72 -8.03 -5.04
CA ALA A 42 5.03 -6.74 -4.42
C ALA A 42 3.89 -6.24 -3.52
N TYR A 43 2.64 -6.46 -3.90
CA TYR A 43 1.46 -6.08 -3.13
C TYR A 43 0.97 -7.16 -2.14
N LEU A 44 1.13 -8.45 -2.45
CA LEU A 44 0.64 -9.52 -1.58
C LEU A 44 1.43 -9.62 -0.26
N ILE A 45 2.75 -9.41 -0.29
CA ILE A 45 3.58 -9.39 0.92
C ILE A 45 3.09 -8.34 1.93
N PRO A 46 2.95 -7.04 1.58
CA PRO A 46 2.45 -6.04 2.51
C PRO A 46 0.98 -6.24 2.86
N ALA A 47 0.16 -6.86 1.99
CA ALA A 47 -1.20 -7.25 2.34
C ALA A 47 -1.23 -8.22 3.53
N VAL A 48 -0.41 -9.28 3.49
CA VAL A 48 -0.28 -10.26 4.58
C VAL A 48 0.32 -9.63 5.83
N LEU A 49 1.38 -8.83 5.70
CA LEU A 49 2.00 -8.16 6.85
C LEU A 49 1.01 -7.21 7.55
N ALA A 50 0.22 -6.44 6.78
CA ALA A 50 -0.81 -5.56 7.32
C ALA A 50 -1.96 -6.33 7.97
N PHE A 51 -2.38 -7.46 7.38
CA PHE A 51 -3.38 -8.34 7.98
C PHE A 51 -2.93 -8.83 9.37
N LEU A 52 -1.69 -9.32 9.47
CA LEU A 52 -1.13 -9.78 10.73
C LEU A 52 -1.10 -8.67 11.79
N VAL A 53 -0.75 -7.44 11.39
CA VAL A 53 -0.81 -6.27 12.29
C VAL A 53 -2.24 -5.97 12.73
N SER A 54 -3.24 -6.13 11.84
CA SER A 54 -4.65 -5.93 12.20
C SER A 54 -5.16 -6.95 13.21
N VAL A 55 -4.66 -8.18 13.16
CA VAL A 55 -5.03 -9.25 14.11
C VAL A 55 -4.29 -9.07 15.44
N ASN A 56 -2.97 -8.86 15.38
CA ASN A 56 -2.12 -8.72 16.55
C ASN A 56 -0.97 -7.74 16.28
N PRO A 57 -1.08 -6.47 16.72
CA PRO A 57 -0.03 -5.47 16.54
C PRO A 57 1.35 -5.86 17.09
N SER A 58 1.40 -6.71 18.12
CA SER A 58 2.67 -7.19 18.70
C SER A 58 3.45 -8.13 17.78
N ILE A 59 2.85 -8.61 16.68
CA ILE A 59 3.54 -9.41 15.67
C ILE A 59 4.76 -8.68 15.09
N THR A 60 4.76 -7.35 15.10
CA THR A 60 5.87 -6.53 14.61
C THR A 60 7.13 -6.69 15.42
N GLU A 61 7.06 -7.30 16.60
CA GLU A 61 8.23 -7.62 17.41
C GLU A 61 8.88 -8.97 17.05
N ASN A 62 8.17 -9.83 16.31
CA ASN A 62 8.66 -11.13 15.85
C ASN A 62 9.76 -10.99 14.79
N PHE A 63 10.78 -11.84 14.88
CA PHE A 63 11.92 -11.85 13.94
C PHE A 63 11.51 -12.05 12.48
N MET A 64 10.58 -12.97 12.19
CA MET A 64 10.13 -13.25 10.83
C MET A 64 9.42 -12.04 10.23
N TRP A 65 8.52 -11.40 10.98
CA TRP A 65 7.84 -10.19 10.52
C TRP A 65 8.85 -9.07 10.25
N LYS A 66 9.78 -8.84 11.20
CA LYS A 66 10.84 -7.83 11.06
C LYS A 66 11.67 -8.08 9.80
N SER A 67 12.26 -9.27 9.67
CA SER A 67 13.13 -9.62 8.56
C SER A 67 12.41 -9.52 7.20
N LEU A 68 11.21 -10.08 7.08
CA LEU A 68 10.43 -10.01 5.84
C LEU A 68 10.04 -8.57 5.50
N SER A 69 9.59 -7.80 6.49
CA SER A 69 9.23 -6.39 6.29
C SER A 69 10.43 -5.53 5.89
N GLU A 70 11.61 -5.79 6.45
CA GLU A 70 12.84 -5.05 6.15
C GLU A 70 13.36 -5.37 4.75
N MET A 71 13.39 -6.65 4.38
CA MET A 71 13.77 -7.07 3.04
C MET A 71 12.82 -6.44 2.00
N HIS A 72 11.50 -6.52 2.24
CA HIS A 72 10.50 -5.94 1.34
C HIS A 72 10.61 -4.43 1.23
N LEU A 73 10.81 -3.74 2.36
CA LEU A 73 11.03 -2.30 2.39
C LEU A 73 12.24 -1.90 1.53
N LEU A 74 13.36 -2.61 1.66
CA LEU A 74 14.58 -2.32 0.90
C LEU A 74 14.38 -2.55 -0.60
N MET A 75 13.76 -3.67 -0.98
CA MET A 75 13.47 -3.98 -2.38
C MET A 75 12.52 -2.94 -3.00
N CYS A 76 11.39 -2.65 -2.35
CA CYS A 76 10.45 -1.63 -2.82
C CYS A 76 11.08 -0.24 -2.89
N SER A 77 11.94 0.12 -1.93
CA SER A 77 12.64 1.42 -1.96
C SER A 77 13.63 1.50 -3.13
N ALA A 78 14.40 0.44 -3.37
CA ALA A 78 15.34 0.40 -4.50
C ALA A 78 14.61 0.51 -5.84
N VAL A 79 13.54 -0.26 -6.03
CA VAL A 79 12.72 -0.23 -7.24
C VAL A 79 12.04 1.13 -7.39
N ALA A 80 11.50 1.73 -6.32
CA ALA A 80 10.90 3.06 -6.37
C ALA A 80 11.91 4.16 -6.78
N VAL A 81 13.17 4.07 -6.34
CA VAL A 81 14.21 5.01 -6.76
C VAL A 81 14.55 4.83 -8.24
N LEU A 82 14.71 3.59 -8.71
CA LEU A 82 15.01 3.30 -10.11
C LEU A 82 13.86 3.74 -11.03
N TRP A 83 12.61 3.42 -10.68
CA TRP A 83 11.43 3.85 -11.43
C TRP A 83 11.20 5.35 -11.35
N GLY A 84 11.38 5.96 -10.18
CA GLY A 84 11.29 7.40 -10.02
C GLY A 84 12.30 8.15 -10.89
N TRP A 85 13.52 7.63 -10.99
CA TRP A 85 14.53 8.18 -11.90
C TRP A 85 14.13 8.02 -13.36
N SER A 86 13.69 6.82 -13.78
CA SER A 86 13.22 6.59 -15.15
C SER A 86 12.07 7.53 -15.52
N LEU A 87 11.05 7.63 -14.67
CA LEU A 87 9.89 8.48 -14.89
C LEU A 87 10.24 9.97 -14.92
N TYR A 88 11.15 10.41 -14.04
CA TYR A 88 11.62 11.80 -14.06
C TYR A 88 12.22 12.19 -15.42
N HIS A 89 12.86 11.25 -16.11
CA HIS A 89 13.48 11.48 -17.41
C HIS A 89 12.56 11.19 -18.60
N ASN A 90 11.65 10.23 -18.48
CA ASN A 90 10.93 9.66 -19.63
C ASN A 90 9.41 9.88 -19.61
N ALA A 91 8.82 10.32 -18.49
CA ALA A 91 7.37 10.48 -18.38
C ALA A 91 6.86 11.56 -19.34
N LYS A 92 5.79 11.23 -20.08
CA LYS A 92 5.14 12.16 -21.03
C LYS A 92 3.96 12.88 -20.40
N ASN A 93 3.29 12.22 -19.44
CA ASN A 93 2.18 12.77 -18.67
C ASN A 93 2.50 12.81 -17.18
N SER A 94 1.55 13.29 -16.38
CA SER A 94 1.69 13.24 -14.92
C SER A 94 1.69 11.81 -14.41
N LEU A 95 2.29 11.60 -13.22
CA LEU A 95 2.38 10.29 -12.57
C LEU A 95 1.03 9.57 -12.40
N PHE A 96 -0.06 10.33 -12.31
CA PHE A 96 -1.41 9.76 -12.19
C PHE A 96 -1.96 9.22 -13.52
N HIS A 97 -1.47 9.69 -14.66
CA HIS A 97 -1.94 9.21 -15.97
C HIS A 97 -1.13 8.00 -16.46
N GLU A 98 0.18 8.00 -16.22
CA GLU A 98 1.06 6.90 -16.59
C GLU A 98 0.88 5.69 -15.67
N GLU A 99 0.95 4.49 -16.24
CA GLU A 99 0.88 3.22 -15.50
C GLU A 99 2.04 3.05 -14.52
N GLU A 100 3.26 3.17 -15.04
CA GLU A 100 4.50 3.20 -14.25
C GLU A 100 4.45 4.23 -13.11
N GLY A 101 3.77 5.36 -13.33
CA GLY A 101 3.58 6.38 -12.30
C GLY A 101 2.66 5.92 -11.15
N ARG A 102 1.61 5.16 -11.45
CA ARG A 102 0.72 4.57 -10.44
C ARG A 102 1.42 3.44 -9.68
N GLU A 103 2.22 2.63 -10.36
CA GLU A 103 3.05 1.59 -9.75
C GLU A 103 4.06 2.19 -8.76
N LEU A 104 4.76 3.26 -9.17
CA LEU A 104 5.68 4.00 -8.30
C LEU A 104 4.97 4.51 -7.04
N LEU A 105 3.79 5.13 -7.19
CA LEU A 105 2.99 5.59 -6.05
C LEU A 105 2.57 4.44 -5.13
N GLY A 106 2.26 3.27 -5.70
CA GLY A 106 2.01 2.05 -4.96
C GLY A 106 3.21 1.58 -4.13
N LEU A 107 4.42 1.59 -4.70
CA LEU A 107 5.65 1.25 -3.98
C LEU A 107 5.92 2.24 -2.83
N VAL A 108 5.74 3.54 -3.07
CA VAL A 108 5.89 4.57 -2.03
C VAL A 108 4.90 4.35 -0.89
N LEU A 109 3.64 4.00 -1.21
CA LEU A 109 2.63 3.67 -0.21
C LEU A 109 3.01 2.43 0.61
N ILE A 110 3.53 1.38 -0.03
CA ILE A 110 4.04 0.18 0.65
C ILE A 110 5.16 0.55 1.63
N VAL A 111 6.17 1.28 1.16
CA VAL A 111 7.32 1.71 1.97
C VAL A 111 6.84 2.51 3.18
N PHE A 112 5.99 3.52 2.95
CA PHE A 112 5.47 4.35 4.02
C PHE A 112 4.65 3.54 5.02
N TRP A 113 3.78 2.64 4.55
CA TRP A 113 2.93 1.81 5.40
C TRP A 113 3.74 0.84 6.25
N ILE A 114 4.74 0.16 5.69
CA ILE A 114 5.62 -0.75 6.44
C ILE A 114 6.41 0.02 7.50
N LEU A 115 6.95 1.20 7.17
CA LEU A 115 7.60 2.06 8.16
C LEU A 115 6.65 2.44 9.28
N LEU A 116 5.41 2.81 8.94
CA LEU A 116 4.40 3.16 9.91
C LEU A 116 4.03 1.97 10.79
N CYS A 117 4.11 0.72 10.31
CA CYS A 117 3.87 -0.49 11.09
C CYS A 117 5.03 -0.89 12.00
N ARG A 118 6.24 -0.37 11.82
CA ARG A 118 7.36 -0.74 12.70
C ARG A 118 7.03 -0.44 14.16
N GLN A 119 7.26 -1.39 15.05
CA GLN A 119 6.99 -1.23 16.48
C GLN A 119 5.52 -0.96 16.82
N SER A 120 4.57 -1.52 16.06
CA SER A 120 3.13 -1.47 16.44
C SER A 120 2.84 -2.20 17.75
N GLY A 121 3.71 -3.12 18.17
CA GLY A 121 3.64 -3.78 19.48
C GLY A 121 3.98 -2.90 20.69
N LYS A 122 4.46 -1.66 20.44
CA LYS A 122 4.75 -0.66 21.48
C LYS A 122 3.61 0.34 21.58
N HIS A 123 3.71 1.30 22.51
CA HIS A 123 2.70 2.34 22.68
C HIS A 123 2.40 3.11 21.39
N LEU A 124 1.14 3.10 20.96
CA LEU A 124 0.65 3.83 19.78
C LEU A 124 0.28 5.27 20.17
N GLY A 125 1.14 6.22 19.81
CA GLY A 125 0.86 7.64 20.00
C GLY A 125 -0.23 8.15 19.06
N ALA A 126 -1.02 9.13 19.51
CA ALA A 126 -2.12 9.71 18.75
C ALA A 126 -1.69 10.22 17.37
N PHE A 127 -0.52 10.86 17.26
CA PHE A 127 0.03 11.32 15.99
C PHE A 127 0.18 10.20 14.96
N ARG A 128 0.73 9.04 15.39
CA ARG A 128 0.95 7.89 14.52
C ARG A 128 -0.37 7.29 14.03
N VAL A 129 -1.37 7.23 14.89
CA VAL A 129 -2.72 6.77 14.53
C VAL A 129 -3.38 7.75 13.56
N SER A 130 -3.27 9.06 13.78
CA SER A 130 -3.78 10.07 12.84
C SER A 130 -3.15 9.95 11.46
N VAL A 131 -1.83 9.77 11.39
CA VAL A 131 -1.11 9.52 10.13
C VAL A 131 -1.64 8.25 9.45
N ALA A 132 -1.86 7.16 10.21
CA ALA A 132 -2.40 5.92 9.67
C ALA A 132 -3.79 6.11 9.05
N VAL A 133 -4.67 6.85 9.71
CA VAL A 133 -6.02 7.17 9.20
C VAL A 133 -5.91 7.94 7.88
N CYS A 134 -5.10 9.00 7.84
CA CYS A 134 -4.92 9.79 6.62
C CYS A 134 -4.37 8.95 5.46
N VAL A 135 -3.30 8.19 5.72
CA VAL A 135 -2.64 7.36 4.70
C VAL A 135 -3.55 6.25 4.20
N THR A 136 -4.35 5.67 5.08
CA THR A 136 -5.32 4.64 4.70
C THR A 136 -6.40 5.22 3.80
N ALA A 137 -6.84 6.46 4.01
CA ALA A 137 -7.89 7.07 3.19
C ALA A 137 -7.43 7.40 1.76
N LEU A 138 -6.17 7.82 1.57
CA LEU A 138 -5.63 8.27 0.28
C LEU A 138 -5.84 7.27 -0.87
N PRO A 139 -5.49 5.97 -0.78
CA PRO A 139 -5.65 5.04 -1.89
C PRO A 139 -7.12 4.83 -2.29
N PHE A 140 -8.06 4.80 -1.33
CA PHE A 140 -9.49 4.66 -1.65
C PHE A 140 -10.05 5.91 -2.30
N LEU A 141 -9.63 7.09 -1.84
CA LEU A 141 -10.00 8.36 -2.47
C LEU A 141 -9.44 8.47 -3.90
N ALA A 142 -8.20 8.04 -4.11
CA ALA A 142 -7.59 7.99 -5.43
C ALA A 142 -8.35 7.02 -6.35
N TRP A 143 -8.69 5.83 -5.85
CA TRP A 143 -9.46 4.85 -6.61
C TRP A 143 -10.86 5.39 -6.99
N LEU A 144 -11.58 5.98 -6.03
CA LEU A 144 -12.87 6.62 -6.28
C LEU A 144 -12.75 7.74 -7.31
N TYR A 145 -11.67 8.52 -7.24
CA TYR A 145 -11.37 9.57 -8.21
C TYR A 145 -11.21 9.00 -9.63
N TYR A 146 -10.47 7.89 -9.83
CA TYR A 146 -10.39 7.23 -11.14
C TYR A 146 -11.71 6.63 -11.61
N TYR A 147 -12.50 6.07 -10.68
CA TYR A 147 -13.81 5.51 -11.00
C TYR A 147 -14.74 6.58 -11.58
N ILE A 148 -14.79 7.76 -10.94
CA ILE A 148 -15.62 8.90 -11.35
C ILE A 148 -15.09 9.55 -12.63
N ASN A 149 -13.78 9.79 -12.73
CA ASN A 149 -13.16 10.54 -13.84
C ASN A 149 -12.75 9.60 -14.98
N LYS A 150 -13.72 9.23 -15.82
CA LYS A 150 -13.52 8.29 -16.94
C LYS A 150 -12.46 8.74 -17.95
N ASP A 151 -12.26 10.05 -18.11
CA ASP A 151 -11.25 10.60 -19.03
C ASP A 151 -9.83 10.17 -18.64
N LEU A 152 -9.54 10.05 -17.35
CA LEU A 152 -8.25 9.54 -16.85
C LEU A 152 -8.00 8.09 -17.27
N ARG A 153 -9.08 7.32 -17.46
CA ARG A 153 -9.05 5.91 -17.90
C ARG A 153 -9.12 5.76 -19.41
N ALA A 154 -9.48 6.81 -20.15
CA ALA A 154 -9.59 6.75 -21.59
C ALA A 154 -8.24 6.47 -22.26
N SER A 155 -7.16 7.01 -21.68
CA SER A 155 -5.78 6.82 -22.13
C SER A 155 -5.11 5.55 -21.58
N TRP A 156 -5.81 4.74 -20.80
CA TRP A 156 -5.22 3.53 -20.25
C TRP A 156 -4.92 2.49 -21.34
N PRO A 157 -3.84 1.70 -21.16
CA PRO A 157 -3.58 0.54 -21.99
C PRO A 157 -4.79 -0.38 -22.11
N SER A 158 -4.91 -1.08 -23.23
CA SER A 158 -6.07 -1.94 -23.52
C SER A 158 -6.32 -2.99 -22.43
N HIS A 159 -5.24 -3.50 -21.81
CA HIS A 159 -5.31 -4.50 -20.76
C HIS A 159 -5.81 -3.95 -19.41
N CYS A 160 -5.78 -2.63 -19.19
CA CYS A 160 -6.29 -2.01 -17.95
C CYS A 160 -7.77 -1.57 -18.05
N LYS A 161 -8.44 -1.69 -19.22
CA LYS A 161 -9.77 -1.09 -19.41
C LYS A 161 -10.92 -1.78 -18.64
N GLY A 162 -10.67 -2.94 -18.04
CA GLY A 162 -11.64 -3.71 -17.26
C GLY A 162 -11.33 -3.85 -15.76
N THR A 163 -10.33 -3.13 -15.24
CA THR A 163 -9.81 -3.32 -13.87
C THR A 163 -10.44 -2.45 -12.79
N ILE A 164 -11.36 -1.52 -13.14
CA ILE A 164 -12.07 -0.61 -12.22
C ILE A 164 -13.55 -0.50 -12.57
#